data_AF-A0A4U2YHC6-F1
#
_entry.id   AF-A0A4U2YHC6-F1
#
_cell.length_a   1.000
_cell.length_b   1.000
_cell.length_c   1.000
_cell.angle_alpha   90.00
_cell.angle_beta   90.00
_cell.angle_gamma   90.00
#
_symmetry.space_group_name_H-M   'P 1'
#
loop_
_entity.id
_entity.type
_entity.pdbx_description
1 polymer ?
#
loop_
_entity_poly.entity_id
_entity_poly.type
_entity_poly.pdbx_seq_one_letter_code
_entity_poly.pdbx_strand_id
1 'polypeptide(L)' 'MNKPYPNLEAEMARCGIKQKDIAELLKKRTATISEKMNGKSKFDIDEAYAIKKAFFPNCMLDYLFSREAVVA' A
#
# COMPACT_ATOMS: atom_id res chain seq x y z
N MET A 1 -13.12 -2.25 -11.59
CA MET A 1 -12.81 -1.39 -10.42
C MET A 1 -11.42 -0.83 -10.62
N ASN A 2 -11.27 0.50 -10.60
CA ASN A 2 -9.96 1.14 -10.76
C ASN A 2 -9.22 1.08 -9.40
N LYS A 3 -8.16 0.28 -9.29
CA LYS A 3 -7.38 0.16 -8.06
C LYS A 3 -6.38 1.32 -8.00
N PRO A 4 -6.46 2.24 -7.02
CA PRO A 4 -5.63 3.44 -6.96
C PRO A 4 -4.14 3.19 -6.73
N TYR A 5 -3.72 2.01 -6.27
CA TYR A 5 -2.33 1.69 -5.95
C TYR A 5 -1.93 0.33 -6.55
N PRO A 6 -1.87 0.21 -7.89
CA PRO A 6 -1.58 -1.06 -8.56
C PRO A 6 -0.19 -1.62 -8.19
N ASN A 7 0.80 -0.74 -8.00
CA ASN A 7 2.16 -1.14 -7.68
C ASN A 7 2.30 -1.66 -6.24
N LEU A 8 1.71 -0.97 -5.26
CA LEU A 8 1.64 -1.46 -3.89
C LEU A 8 0.97 -2.83 -3.83
N GLU A 9 -0.11 -3.05 -4.57
CA GLU A 9 -0.76 -4.36 -4.61
C GLU A 9 0.13 -5.44 -5.25
N ALA A 10 0.86 -5.12 -6.32
CA ALA A 10 1.80 -6.04 -6.96
C ALA A 10 2.93 -6.45 -6.00
N GLU A 11 3.52 -5.49 -5.29
CA GLU A 11 4.57 -5.76 -4.30
C GLU A 11 4.03 -6.54 -3.10
N MET A 12 2.82 -6.24 -2.63
CA MET A 12 2.15 -7.04 -1.62
C MET A 12 2.01 -8.50 -2.04
N ALA A 13 1.59 -8.76 -3.28
CA ALA A 13 1.47 -10.10 -3.82
C ALA A 13 2.83 -10.81 -3.95
N ARG A 14 3.87 -10.12 -4.43
CA ARG A 14 5.25 -10.65 -4.59
C ARG A 14 5.88 -11.02 -3.26
N CYS A 15 5.68 -10.20 -2.23
CA CYS A 15 6.27 -10.40 -0.91
C CYS A 15 5.38 -11.21 0.05
N GLY A 16 4.18 -11.61 -0.38
CA GLY A 16 3.23 -12.33 0.47
C GLY A 16 2.61 -11.49 1.60
N ILE A 17 2.63 -10.16 1.47
CA ILE A 17 2.07 -9.21 2.43
C ILE A 17 0.57 -9.05 2.19
N LYS A 18 -0.23 -9.19 3.24
CA LYS A 18 -1.68 -9.05 3.21
C LYS A 18 -2.10 -7.69 3.78
N GLN A 19 -3.31 -7.23 3.42
CA GLN A 19 -3.87 -6.00 3.97
C GLN A 19 -3.99 -6.01 5.51
N LYS A 20 -4.13 -7.19 6.13
CA LYS A 20 -4.14 -7.34 7.59
C LYS A 20 -2.78 -7.00 8.22
N ASP A 21 -1.67 -7.28 7.54
CA ASP A 21 -0.33 -7.01 8.06
C ASP A 21 -0.06 -5.49 8.04
N ILE A 22 -0.54 -4.81 6.99
CA ILE A 22 -0.56 -3.34 6.92
C ILE A 22 -1.49 -2.75 8.00
N ALA A 23 -2.64 -3.38 8.25
CA ALA A 23 -3.58 -2.93 9.28
C ALA A 23 -2.96 -3.03 10.69
N GLU A 24 -2.26 -4.13 10.99
CA GLU A 24 -1.51 -4.33 12.23
C GLU A 24 -0.40 -3.28 12.38
N LEU A 25 0.40 -3.04 11.33
CA LEU A 25 1.45 -2.03 11.32
C LEU A 25 0.90 -0.62 11.64
N LEU A 26 -0.20 -0.23 11.00
CA LEU A 26 -0.79 1.11 11.13
C LEU A 26 -1.77 1.24 12.31
N LYS A 27 -1.98 0.16 13.08
CA LYS A 27 -2.97 0.07 14.16
C LYS A 27 -4.38 0.46 13.70
N LYS A 28 -4.77 0.00 12.51
CA LYS A 28 -6.09 0.25 11.89
C LYS A 28 -6.87 -1.04 11.71
N ARG A 29 -8.15 -0.91 11.39
CA ARG A 29 -8.97 -2.05 10.97
C ARG A 29 -8.59 -2.46 9.56
N THR A 30 -8.64 -3.75 9.25
CA THR A 30 -8.43 -4.26 7.88
C THR A 30 -9.40 -3.63 6.88
N ALA A 31 -10.64 -3.34 7.32
CA ALA A 31 -11.63 -2.62 6.50
C ALA A 31 -11.13 -1.23 6.05
N THR A 32 -10.43 -0.49 6.93
CA THR A 32 -9.85 0.82 6.60
C THR A 32 -8.75 0.70 5.55
N ILE A 33 -7.91 -0.34 5.63
CA ILE A 33 -6.89 -0.60 4.60
C ILE A 33 -7.55 -0.97 3.28
N SER A 34 -8.60 -1.80 3.31
CA SER A 34 -9.38 -2.13 2.11
C SER A 34 -10.00 -0.89 1.48
N GLU A 35 -10.58 0.03 2.26
CA GLU A 35 -11.10 1.29 1.75
C GLU A 35 -10.02 2.14 1.07
N LYS A 36 -8.82 2.22 1.67
CA LYS A 36 -7.68 2.94 1.07
C LYS A 36 -7.23 2.27 -0.23
N MET A 37 -7.03 0.95 -0.22
CA MET A 37 -6.62 0.15 -1.39
C MET A 37 -7.65 0.16 -2.52
N ASN A 38 -8.92 0.45 -2.23
CA ASN A 38 -10.00 0.59 -3.21
C ASN A 38 -10.33 2.05 -3.57
N GLY A 39 -9.59 3.02 -3.03
CA GLY A 39 -9.69 4.43 -3.41
C GLY A 39 -10.82 5.20 -2.75
N LYS A 40 -11.49 4.62 -1.75
CA LYS A 40 -12.48 5.31 -0.91
C LYS A 40 -11.83 6.34 0.01
N SER A 41 -10.57 6.11 0.40
CA SER A 41 -9.74 7.07 1.13
C SER A 41 -8.27 6.96 0.67
N LYS A 42 -7.42 7.92 1.07
CA LYS A 42 -6.00 7.94 0.69
C LYS A 42 -5.13 7.49 1.85
N PHE A 43 -3.94 6.95 1.56
CA PHE A 43 -2.89 6.88 2.56
C PHE A 43 -2.34 8.28 2.81
N ASP A 44 -2.11 8.65 4.07
CA ASP A 44 -1.34 9.83 4.39
C ASP A 44 0.17 9.55 4.24
N ILE A 45 0.98 10.60 4.33
CA ILE A 45 2.42 10.50 4.08
C ILE A 45 3.12 9.60 5.11
N ASP A 46 2.70 9.67 6.38
CA ASP A 46 3.32 8.90 7.47
C ASP A 46 2.99 7.41 7.34
N GLU A 47 1.75 7.08 6.99
CA GLU A 47 1.32 5.71 6.67
C GLU A 47 2.11 5.15 5.48
N ALA A 48 2.30 5.94 4.43
CA ALA A 48 3.03 5.53 3.24
C ALA A 48 4.51 5.23 3.56
N TYR A 49 5.17 6.10 4.33
CA TYR A 49 6.53 5.87 4.80
C TYR A 49 6.64 4.65 5.73
N ALA A 50 5.67 4.45 6.63
CA ALA A 50 5.64 3.29 7.52
C ALA A 50 5.56 1.98 6.71
N ILE A 51 4.66 1.91 5.73
CA ILE A 51 4.51 0.73 4.84
C ILE A 51 5.81 0.46 4.08
N LYS A 52 6.40 1.48 3.43
CA LYS A 52 7.68 1.35 2.71
C LYS A 52 8.77 0.81 3.63
N LYS A 53 8.96 1.42 4.80
CA LYS A 53 10.03 1.06 5.74
C LYS A 53 9.88 -0.36 6.27
N ALA A 54 8.66 -0.80 6.55
CA ALA A 54 8.39 -2.11 7.14
C ALA A 54 8.42 -3.25 6.12
N PHE A 55 7.86 -3.05 4.93
CA PHE A 55 7.58 -4.15 4.00
C PHE A 55 8.33 -4.04 2.67
N PHE A 56 8.62 -2.82 2.21
CA PHE A 56 9.17 -2.55 0.87
C PHE A 56 10.36 -1.59 0.90
N PRO A 57 11.42 -1.86 1.70
CA PRO A 57 12.49 -0.90 1.95
C PRO A 57 13.26 -0.50 0.68
N ASN A 58 13.31 -1.41 -0.30
CA ASN A 58 14.02 -1.25 -1.57
C ASN A 58 13.18 -0.60 -2.67
N CYS A 59 11.88 -0.39 -2.45
CA CYS A 59 11.01 0.28 -3.40
C CYS A 59 10.99 1.79 -3.16
N MET A 60 10.80 2.57 -4.21
CA MET A 60 10.59 4.01 -4.09
C MET A 60 9.14 4.32 -3.65
N LEU A 61 8.95 5.41 -2.91
CA LEU A 61 7.63 5.78 -2.37
C LEU A 61 6.65 6.18 -3.47
N ASP A 62 7.12 6.96 -4.45
CA ASP A 62 6.40 7.36 -5.66
C ASP A 62 6.01 6.15 -6.51
N TYR A 63 6.88 5.15 -6.63
CA TYR A 63 6.56 3.88 -7.28
C TYR A 63 5.42 3.15 -6.59
N LEU A 64 5.52 2.92 -5.27
CA LEU A 64 4.53 2.15 -4.50
C LEU A 64 3.13 2.78 -4.56
N PHE A 65 3.07 4.11 -4.39
CA PHE A 65 1.81 4.85 -4.30
C PHE A 65 1.43 5.57 -5.60
N SER A 66 2.06 5.21 -6.72
CA SER A 66 1.66 5.66 -8.05
C SER A 66 0.22 5.23 -8.35
N ARG A 67 -0.54 6.15 -8.96
CA ARG A 67 -1.91 5.89 -9.42
C ARG A 67 -1.98 5.21 -10.78
N GLU A 68 -0.88 5.22 -11.49
CA GLU A 68 -0.69 4.56 -12.76
C GLU A 68 0.24 3.37 -12.56
N ALA A 69 0.00 2.29 -13.30
CA ALA A 69 0.93 1.17 -13.31
C ALA A 69 2.22 1.61 -13.99
N VAL A 70 3.22 1.96 -13.18
CA VAL A 70 4.57 2.30 -13.63
C VAL A 70 5.44 1.06 -13.41
N VAL A 71 6.35 0.77 -14.34
CA VAL A 71 7.34 -0.29 -14.18
C VAL A 71 8.50 0.28 -13.34
N ALA A 72 8.87 -0.40 -12.25
CA ALA A 72 10.04 -0.04 -11.42
C ALA A 72 11.35 -0.29 -12.18
#